data_AF-A0A948I2E3-F1
#
_entry.id   AF-A0A948I2E3-F1
#
_cell.length_a   1.000
_cell.length_b   1.000
_cell.length_c   1.000
_cell.angle_alpha   90.00
_cell.angle_beta   90.00
_cell.angle_gamma   90.00
#
_symmetry.space_group_name_H-M   'P 1'
#
loop_
_entity.id
_entity.type
_entity.pdbx_description
1 polymer ?
#
loop_
_entity_poly.entity_id
_entity_poly.type
_entity_poly.pdbx_seq_one_letter_code
_entity_poly.pdbx_strand_id
1 'polypeptide(L)' 'KWRDYLEFCDRFFFAVGETFPTEILPPEPGLIIADRFGAVILRDAPATPLAPARRKALIQKFALTGSQRLTRLLDPECGV' A
#
# COMPACT_ATOMS: atom_id res chain seq x y z
N LYS A 1 0.31 -6.02 -15.03
CA LYS A 1 1.30 -5.19 -14.30
C LYS A 1 1.10 -5.20 -12.79
N TRP A 2 -0.13 -5.30 -12.25
CA TRP A 2 -0.29 -5.32 -10.78
C TRP A 2 0.52 -6.41 -10.06
N ARG A 3 0.72 -7.56 -10.72
CA ARG A 3 1.56 -8.67 -10.23
C ARG A 3 3.00 -8.27 -9.92
N ASP A 4 3.52 -7.24 -10.59
CA ASP A 4 4.89 -6.76 -10.40
C ASP A 4 5.10 -6.14 -9.00
N TYR A 5 4.01 -5.82 -8.29
CA TYR A 5 4.05 -5.32 -6.90
C TYR A 5 4.17 -6.43 -5.85
N LEU A 6 3.91 -7.70 -6.20
CA LEU A 6 3.89 -8.81 -5.25
C LEU A 6 5.26 -9.03 -4.57
N GLU A 7 6.36 -8.71 -5.26
CA GLU A 7 7.72 -8.81 -4.71
C GLU A 7 8.08 -7.69 -3.71
N PHE A 8 7.17 -6.75 -3.47
CA PHE A 8 7.41 -5.55 -2.67
C PHE A 8 6.44 -5.38 -1.49
N CYS A 9 5.62 -6.39 -1.20
CA CYS A 9 4.72 -6.39 -0.04
C CYS A 9 4.65 -7.76 0.63
N ASP A 10 4.39 -7.79 1.94
CA ASP A 10 4.07 -9.04 2.64
C ASP A 10 2.64 -9.51 2.35
N ARG A 11 1.76 -8.57 2.01
CA ARG A 11 0.33 -8.77 1.75
C ARG A 11 -0.11 -7.75 0.72
N PHE A 12 -0.78 -8.20 -0.33
CA PHE A 12 -1.31 -7.33 -1.38
C PHE A 12 -2.83 -7.20 -1.28
N PHE A 13 -3.32 -5.97 -1.33
CA PHE A 13 -4.75 -5.66 -1.30
C PHE A 13 -5.14 -4.78 -2.48
N PHE A 14 -6.30 -5.05 -3.07
CA PHE A 14 -7.05 -4.05 -3.82
C PHE A 14 -7.92 -3.24 -2.85
N ALA A 15 -7.99 -1.92 -3.05
CA ALA A 15 -8.91 -1.05 -2.34
C ALA A 15 -9.84 -0.37 -3.35
N VAL A 16 -11.15 -0.59 -3.21
CA VAL A 16 -12.17 -0.08 -4.15
C VAL A 16 -13.37 0.50 -3.40
N GLY A 17 -14.19 1.29 -4.08
CA GLY A 17 -15.44 1.82 -3.52
C GLY A 17 -16.54 0.75 -3.43
N GLU A 18 -17.57 1.01 -2.64
CA GLU A 18 -18.69 0.08 -2.38
C GLU A 18 -19.41 -0.38 -3.66
N THR A 19 -19.56 0.51 -4.64
CA THR A 19 -20.27 0.23 -5.90
C THR A 19 -19.37 -0.36 -6.99
N PHE A 20 -18.10 -0.61 -6.70
CA PHE A 20 -17.17 -1.19 -7.67
C PHE A 20 -17.50 -2.67 -7.90
N PRO A 21 -17.54 -3.16 -9.16
CA PRO A 21 -17.83 -4.57 -9.44
C PRO A 21 -16.65 -5.46 -9.03
N THR A 22 -16.67 -5.97 -7.80
CA THR A 22 -15.55 -6.73 -7.20
C THR A 22 -15.31 -8.09 -7.87
N GLU A 23 -16.27 -8.60 -8.61
CA GLU A 23 -16.25 -9.91 -9.29
C GLU A 23 -15.23 -9.94 -10.44
N ILE A 24 -14.85 -8.78 -10.97
CA ILE A 24 -13.81 -8.68 -12.00
C ILE A 24 -12.39 -8.82 -11.43
N LEU A 25 -12.24 -8.68 -10.11
CA LEU A 25 -10.94 -8.75 -9.46
C LEU A 25 -10.51 -10.22 -9.26
N PRO A 26 -9.21 -10.53 -9.35
CA PRO A 26 -8.71 -11.85 -9.01
C PRO A 26 -9.11 -12.24 -7.56
N PRO A 27 -9.41 -13.52 -7.30
CA PRO A 27 -9.89 -13.97 -5.99
C PRO A 27 -8.79 -14.07 -4.94
N GLU A 28 -7.53 -14.17 -5.36
CA GLU A 28 -6.39 -14.47 -4.47
C GLU A 28 -5.91 -13.27 -3.65
N PRO A 29 -5.76 -12.05 -4.19
CA PRO A 29 -5.31 -10.92 -3.37
C PRO A 29 -6.40 -10.43 -2.41
N GLY A 30 -6.00 -9.74 -1.34
CA GLY A 30 -6.94 -9.19 -0.37
C GLY A 30 -7.80 -8.08 -0.97
N LEU A 31 -8.92 -7.79 -0.32
CA LEU A 31 -9.89 -6.79 -0.74
C LEU A 31 -10.30 -5.90 0.43
N ILE A 32 -10.16 -4.60 0.20
CA ILE A 32 -10.60 -3.53 1.09
C ILE A 32 -11.70 -2.75 0.36
N ILE A 33 -12.83 -2.53 1.04
CA ILE A 33 -13.82 -1.53 0.61
C ILE A 33 -13.57 -0.26 1.39
N ALA A 34 -13.38 0.85 0.68
CA ALA A 34 -13.00 2.12 1.27
C ALA A 34 -13.74 3.30 0.63
N ASP A 35 -13.94 4.34 1.42
CA ASP A 35 -14.39 5.65 0.98
C ASP A 35 -13.45 6.75 1.50
N ARG A 36 -13.90 8.00 1.49
CA ARG A 36 -13.11 9.14 1.98
C ARG A 36 -13.00 9.22 3.51
N PHE A 37 -13.78 8.43 4.25
CA PHE A 37 -13.90 8.50 5.70
C PHE A 37 -13.34 7.27 6.40
N GLY A 38 -13.45 6.09 5.79
CA GLY A 38 -13.03 4.84 6.39
C GLY A 38 -12.85 3.70 5.38
N ALA A 39 -12.54 2.53 5.92
CA ALA A 39 -12.32 1.32 5.14
C ALA A 39 -12.53 0.06 5.98
N VAL A 40 -12.88 -1.04 5.31
CA VAL A 40 -13.01 -2.38 5.90
C VAL A 40 -12.32 -3.43 5.04
N ILE A 41 -11.64 -4.38 5.67
CA ILE A 41 -11.08 -5.55 4.99
C ILE A 41 -12.22 -6.57 4.83
N LEU A 42 -12.69 -6.76 3.59
CA LEU A 42 -13.70 -7.79 3.28
C LEU A 42 -13.07 -9.17 3.04
N ARG A 43 -11.85 -9.18 2.50
CA ARG A 43 -11.08 -10.41 2.26
C ARG A 43 -9.64 -10.17 2.66
N ASP A 44 -9.13 -11.01 3.55
CA ASP A 44 -7.72 -10.95 3.94
C ASP A 44 -6.82 -11.43 2.80
N ALA A 45 -5.61 -10.90 2.74
CA ALA A 45 -4.62 -11.28 1.75
C ALA A 45 -3.75 -12.43 2.27
N PRO A 46 -3.32 -13.37 1.40
CA PRO A 46 -2.33 -14.36 1.77
C PRO A 46 -1.03 -13.67 2.20
N ALA A 47 -0.36 -14.23 3.21
CA ALA A 47 0.93 -13.75 3.66
C ALA A 47 2.04 -14.31 2.75
N THR A 48 2.83 -13.43 2.16
CA THR A 48 4.03 -13.77 1.37
C THR A 48 5.21 -12.97 1.90
N PRO A 49 5.92 -13.49 2.93
CA PRO A 49 6.92 -12.71 3.64
C PRO A 49 8.06 -12.23 2.74
N LEU A 50 8.38 -10.94 2.83
CA LEU A 50 9.51 -10.34 2.14
C LEU A 50 10.85 -10.80 2.70
N ALA A 51 11.82 -11.00 1.80
CA ALA A 51 13.20 -11.22 2.16
C ALA A 51 13.73 -10.07 3.06
N PRO A 52 14.51 -10.37 4.12
CA PRO A 52 14.95 -9.35 5.09
C PRO A 52 15.66 -8.14 4.47
N ALA A 53 16.52 -8.37 3.46
CA ALA A 53 17.22 -7.31 2.75
C ALA A 53 16.26 -6.37 2.01
N ARG A 54 15.21 -6.91 1.37
CA ARG A 54 14.17 -6.12 0.68
C ARG A 54 13.34 -5.32 1.69
N ARG A 55 12.89 -5.97 2.76
CA ARG A 55 12.13 -5.33 3.85
C ARG A 55 12.87 -4.11 4.39
N LYS A 56 14.17 -4.25 4.71
CA LYS A 56 15.01 -3.16 5.19
C LYS A 56 15.05 -1.99 4.21
N ALA A 57 15.29 -2.27 2.92
CA ALA A 57 15.35 -1.23 1.89
C ALA A 57 14.01 -0.50 1.71
N LEU A 58 12.88 -1.22 1.76
CA LEU A 58 11.54 -0.61 1.66
C LEU A 58 11.21 0.26 2.87
N ILE A 59 11.54 -0.19 4.09
CA ILE A 59 11.34 0.61 5.32
C ILE A 59 12.15 1.91 5.25
N GLN A 60 13.41 1.85 4.81
CA GLN A 60 14.24 3.06 4.67
C GLN A 60 13.65 4.04 3.65
N LYS A 61 13.18 3.55 2.49
CA LYS A 61 12.52 4.37 1.47
C LYS A 61 11.22 4.99 2.00
N PHE A 62 10.43 4.21 2.74
CA PHE A 62 9.20 4.69 3.37
C PHE A 62 9.50 5.82 4.37
N ALA A 63 10.48 5.63 5.24
CA ALA A 63 10.89 6.64 6.22
C ALA A 63 11.37 7.93 5.53
N LEU A 64 12.27 7.82 4.55
CA LEU A 64 12.76 8.98 3.81
C LEU A 64 11.64 9.74 3.10
N THR A 65 10.74 9.03 2.42
CA THR A 65 9.60 9.64 1.71
C THR A 65 8.67 10.35 2.69
N GLY A 66 8.39 9.74 3.85
CA GLY A 66 7.57 10.32 4.90
C GLY A 66 8.19 11.58 5.48
N SER A 67 9.49 11.53 5.83
CA SER A 67 10.23 12.69 6.34
C SER A 67 10.25 13.84 5.34
N GLN A 68 10.55 13.59 4.07
CA GLN A 68 10.57 14.63 3.03
C GLN A 68 9.21 15.31 2.86
N ARG A 69 8.12 14.52 2.86
CA ARG A 69 6.76 15.07 2.77
C ARG A 69 6.41 15.91 3.99
N LEU A 70 6.78 15.45 5.19
CA LEU A 70 6.56 16.19 6.42
C LEU A 70 7.37 17.50 6.43
N THR A 71 8.63 17.48 6.03
CA THR A 71 9.47 18.68 5.95
C THR A 71 8.86 19.71 5.01
N ARG A 72 8.44 19.32 3.80
CA ARG A 72 7.78 20.26 2.85
C ARG A 72 6.48 20.85 3.38
N LEU A 73 5.78 20.14 4.26
CA LEU A 73 4.57 20.64 4.90
C LEU A 73 4.88 21.65 6.00
N LEU A 74 5.93 21.38 6.80
CA LEU A 74 6.31 22.20 7.95
C LEU A 74 7.14 23.44 7.56
N ASP A 75 7.97 23.30 6.53
CA ASP A 75 8.88 24.34 6.04
C ASP A 75 8.93 24.31 4.50
N PRO A 76 7.98 24.96 3.81
CA PRO A 76 7.88 24.94 2.35
C PRO A 76 9.04 25.62 1.62
N GLU A 77 9.76 26.53 2.28
CA GLU A 77 10.89 27.29 1.71
C GLU A 77 12.22 26.52 1.81
N CYS A 78 12.25 25.46 2.63
CA CYS A 78 13.38 24.54 2.70
C CYS A 78 13.41 23.68 1.44
N GLY A 79 14.30 24.01 0.49
CA GLY A 79 14.40 23.42 -0.85
C GLY A 79 14.88 21.95 -0.92
N VAL A 80 14.31 21.05 -0.10
CA VAL A 80 14.54 19.59 -0.08
C VAL A 80 13.45 18.77 -0.79
#